data_AF-A0A397TR96-F1
#
_entry.id   AF-A0A397TR96-F1
#
_cell.length_a   1.000
_cell.length_b   1.000
_cell.length_c   1.000
_cell.angle_alpha   90.00
_cell.angle_beta   90.00
_cell.angle_gamma   90.00
#
_symmetry.space_group_name_H-M   'P 1'
#
loop_
_entity.id
_entity.type
_entity.pdbx_description
1 polymer ?
#
loop_
_entity_poly.entity_id
_entity_poly.type
_entity_poly.pdbx_seq_one_letter_code
_entity_poly.pdbx_strand_id
1 'polypeptide(L)'
;MQISMLKGYDKRKILFSLFDEKLKFIYFHLVKFFLRLRVAILQQINEFSVAYKVTIWTHMLLLTECNCWAENSKGEKLAFCFSGDATSYNDCSVPEPYSITFLDTKSTDPYFVHAQVFLSLRDPKNRGPIQSDTCWKISGNRKKPSFTKLI
;
A
#
# COMPACT_ATOMS: atom_id res chain seq x y z
N MET A 1 -56.37 -39.94 7.07
CA MET A 1 -54.96 -39.91 6.57
C MET A 1 -54.89 -38.88 5.44
N GLN A 2 -54.49 -37.64 5.74
CA GLN A 2 -54.22 -36.62 4.72
C GLN A 2 -53.08 -35.72 5.22
N ILE A 3 -51.84 -36.23 5.12
CA ILE A 3 -50.62 -35.44 5.25
C ILE A 3 -49.86 -35.64 3.94
N SER A 4 -50.30 -34.99 2.87
CA SER A 4 -49.63 -35.09 1.57
C SER A 4 -49.96 -33.91 0.66
N MET A 5 -49.84 -32.67 1.16
CA MET A 5 -49.95 -31.46 0.30
C MET A 5 -48.95 -30.35 0.64
N LEU A 6 -47.72 -30.66 1.05
CA LEU A 6 -46.67 -29.64 1.24
C LEU A 6 -45.30 -30.04 0.64
N LYS A 7 -45.30 -30.80 -0.46
CA LYS A 7 -44.10 -30.98 -1.29
C LYS A 7 -44.17 -30.01 -2.47
N GLY A 8 -43.69 -28.79 -2.27
CA GLY A 8 -43.57 -27.81 -3.36
C GLY A 8 -43.57 -26.34 -2.96
N TYR A 9 -43.93 -26.02 -1.72
CA TYR A 9 -43.95 -24.63 -1.26
C TYR A 9 -42.60 -24.20 -0.68
N ASP A 10 -42.07 -23.09 -1.22
CA ASP A 10 -40.91 -22.41 -0.65
C ASP A 10 -41.26 -21.91 0.75
N LYS A 11 -40.65 -22.54 1.76
CA LYS A 11 -40.88 -22.25 3.19
C LYS A 11 -40.70 -20.77 3.53
N ARG A 12 -39.89 -20.02 2.76
CA ARG A 12 -39.71 -18.58 2.94
C ARG A 12 -40.97 -17.78 2.61
N LYS A 13 -41.75 -18.19 1.60
CA LYS A 13 -42.98 -17.51 1.21
C LYS A 13 -44.11 -17.69 2.24
N ILE A 14 -44.23 -18.89 2.81
CA ILE A 14 -45.24 -19.18 3.85
C ILE A 14 -44.93 -18.40 5.13
N LEU A 15 -43.65 -18.36 5.52
CA LEU A 15 -43.23 -17.62 6.71
C LEU A 15 -43.51 -16.11 6.54
N PHE A 16 -43.27 -15.56 5.34
CA PHE A 16 -43.51 -14.15 5.04
C PHE A 16 -45.01 -13.78 5.00
N SER A 17 -45.89 -14.70 4.59
CA SER A 17 -47.34 -14.47 4.59
C SER A 17 -47.97 -14.46 5.99
N LEU A 18 -47.28 -15.00 7.00
CA LEU A 18 -47.74 -15.05 8.39
C LEU A 18 -47.36 -13.80 9.21
N PHE A 19 -46.53 -12.91 8.66
CA PHE A 19 -46.14 -11.67 9.34
C PHE A 19 -47.19 -10.57 9.13
N ASP A 20 -47.49 -9.84 10.21
CA ASP A 20 -48.25 -8.59 10.19
C ASP A 20 -47.59 -7.58 9.21
N GLU A 21 -48.40 -6.76 8.52
CA GLU A 21 -47.93 -5.71 7.62
C GLU A 21 -46.92 -4.76 8.29
N LYS A 22 -47.08 -4.48 9.59
CA LYS A 22 -46.10 -3.70 10.37
C LYS A 22 -44.75 -4.40 10.50
N LEU A 23 -44.74 -5.71 10.68
CA LEU A 23 -43.52 -6.51 10.77
C LEU A 23 -42.80 -6.62 9.43
N LYS A 24 -43.54 -6.75 8.32
CA LYS A 24 -42.98 -6.70 6.97
C LYS A 24 -42.31 -5.36 6.68
N PHE A 25 -42.95 -4.26 7.09
CA PHE A 25 -42.39 -2.91 6.95
C PHE A 25 -41.06 -2.75 7.71
N ILE A 26 -41.02 -3.17 8.97
CA ILE A 26 -39.80 -3.13 9.79
C ILE A 26 -38.69 -4.00 9.19
N TYR A 27 -39.02 -5.22 8.77
CA TYR A 27 -38.07 -6.14 8.12
C TYR A 27 -37.46 -5.53 6.85
N PHE A 28 -38.29 -4.93 5.98
CA PHE A 28 -37.85 -4.29 4.76
C PHE A 28 -36.88 -3.13 5.01
N HIS A 29 -37.16 -2.30 6.03
CA HIS A 29 -36.28 -1.21 6.43
C HIS A 29 -34.96 -1.70 7.04
N LEU A 30 -34.99 -2.73 7.88
CA LEU A 30 -33.79 -3.35 8.45
C LEU A 30 -32.90 -3.95 7.35
N VAL A 31 -33.47 -4.72 6.42
CA VAL A 31 -32.71 -5.30 5.30
C VAL A 31 -32.05 -4.21 4.47
N LYS A 32 -32.78 -3.13 4.13
CA LYS A 32 -32.21 -2.00 3.40
C LYS A 32 -31.07 -1.31 4.16
N PHE A 33 -31.22 -1.11 5.47
CA PHE A 33 -30.20 -0.51 6.31
C PHE A 33 -28.93 -1.38 6.34
N PHE A 34 -29.06 -2.68 6.60
CA PHE A 34 -27.92 -3.60 6.62
C PHE A 34 -27.25 -3.78 5.25
N LEU A 35 -28.03 -3.71 4.17
CA LEU A 35 -27.49 -3.73 2.81
C LEU A 35 -26.64 -2.48 2.54
N ARG A 36 -27.13 -1.29 2.91
CA ARG A 36 -26.37 -0.04 2.79
C ARG A 36 -25.11 -0.05 3.66
N LEU A 37 -25.21 -0.55 4.88
CA LEU A 37 -24.06 -0.69 5.80
C LEU A 37 -22.99 -1.61 5.22
N ARG A 38 -23.37 -2.76 4.66
CA ARG A 38 -22.44 -3.68 3.98
C ARG A 38 -21.74 -3.02 2.80
N VAL A 39 -22.47 -2.29 1.96
CA VAL A 39 -21.88 -1.59 0.80
C VAL A 39 -20.88 -0.53 1.27
N ALA A 40 -21.21 0.24 2.31
CA ALA A 40 -20.29 1.24 2.87
C ALA A 40 -19.02 0.62 3.46
N ILE A 41 -19.14 -0.50 4.20
CA ILE A 41 -17.98 -1.23 4.75
C ILE A 41 -17.10 -1.79 3.62
N LEU A 42 -17.71 -2.38 2.58
CA LEU A 42 -16.97 -2.91 1.42
C LEU A 42 -16.26 -1.80 0.63
N GLN A 43 -16.84 -0.60 0.54
CA GLN A 43 -16.18 0.55 -0.07
C GLN A 43 -14.93 0.97 0.70
N GLN A 44 -14.98 1.04 2.03
CA GLN A 44 -13.83 1.42 2.86
C GLN A 44 -12.68 0.41 2.83
N ILE A 45 -12.96 -0.90 2.69
CA ILE A 45 -11.92 -1.94 2.63
C ILE A 45 -11.11 -1.87 1.33
N ASN A 46 -11.70 -1.38 0.23
CA ASN A 46 -11.03 -1.28 -1.07
C ASN A 46 -10.05 -0.08 -1.17
N GLU A 47 -10.08 0.86 -0.23
CA GLU A 47 -9.23 2.07 -0.26
C GLU A 47 -7.84 1.84 0.34
N PHE A 48 -7.60 0.72 1.02
CA PHE A 48 -6.28 0.38 1.59
C PHE A 48 -5.57 -0.70 0.77
N SER A 49 -5.34 -0.45 -0.51
CA SER A 49 -4.37 -1.25 -1.26
C SER A 49 -2.98 -0.64 -1.09
N VAL A 50 -2.05 -1.39 -0.51
CA VAL A 50 -0.62 -1.03 -0.56
C VAL A 50 -0.22 -1.10 -2.03
N ALA A 51 0.19 0.02 -2.61
CA ALA A 51 0.44 0.09 -4.06
C ALA A 51 1.78 -0.57 -4.41
N TYR A 52 2.89 -0.15 -3.76
CA TYR A 52 4.22 -0.71 -4.01
C TYR A 52 5.12 -0.64 -2.77
N LYS A 53 6.09 -1.56 -2.69
CA LYS A 53 7.15 -1.61 -1.67
C LYS A 53 8.52 -1.41 -2.30
N VAL A 54 9.29 -0.49 -1.73
CA VAL A 54 10.71 -0.29 -2.06
C VAL A 54 11.55 -0.75 -0.88
N THR A 55 12.46 -1.68 -1.12
CA THR A 55 13.45 -2.11 -0.12
C THR A 55 14.83 -1.61 -0.51
N ILE A 56 15.57 -1.01 0.41
CA ILE A 56 16.91 -0.46 0.16
C ILE A 56 17.88 -1.05 1.17
N TRP A 57 18.92 -1.70 0.65
CA TRP A 57 20.04 -2.22 1.43
C TRP A 57 21.21 -1.26 1.39
N THR A 58 21.78 -0.95 2.54
CA THR A 58 23.00 -0.14 2.66
C THR A 58 24.21 -1.05 2.88
N HIS A 59 25.29 -0.83 2.14
CA HIS A 59 26.56 -1.54 2.32
C HIS A 59 27.73 -0.60 1.97
N MET A 60 27.88 0.46 2.75
CA MET A 60 28.98 1.41 2.58
C MET A 60 30.16 1.08 3.51
N LEU A 61 31.33 1.66 3.19
CA LEU A 61 32.44 1.73 4.16
C LEU A 61 32.05 2.51 5.41
N LEU A 62 32.71 2.21 6.53
CA LEU A 62 32.55 2.88 7.83
C LEU A 62 32.53 4.42 7.68
N LEU A 63 31.70 5.10 8.48
CA LEU A 63 31.56 6.57 8.50
C LEU A 63 31.07 7.16 7.16
N THR A 64 30.44 6.36 6.32
CA THR A 64 29.80 6.86 5.10
C THR A 64 28.34 7.12 5.38
N GLU A 65 27.96 8.38 5.27
CA GLU A 65 26.57 8.77 5.41
C GLU A 65 25.92 8.86 4.01
N CYS A 66 24.65 8.49 3.92
CA CYS A 66 23.88 8.57 2.69
C CYS A 66 22.44 9.00 2.96
N ASN A 67 21.80 9.50 1.92
CA ASN A 67 20.41 9.91 1.91
C ASN A 67 19.74 9.21 0.72
N CYS A 68 18.52 8.73 0.91
CA CYS A 68 17.69 8.28 -0.20
C CYS A 68 16.22 8.60 0.05
N TRP A 69 15.53 8.88 -1.04
CA TRP A 69 14.14 9.29 -1.04
C TRP A 69 13.44 8.84 -2.32
N ALA A 70 12.12 8.86 -2.30
CA ALA A 70 11.30 8.59 -3.45
C ALA A 70 10.45 9.80 -3.84
N GLU A 71 10.28 10.03 -5.14
CA GLU A 71 9.47 11.09 -5.72
C GLU A 71 8.42 10.50 -6.66
N ASN A 72 7.27 11.16 -6.79
CA ASN A 72 6.31 10.84 -7.85
C ASN A 72 6.71 11.51 -9.20
N SER A 73 5.92 11.29 -10.24
CA SER A 73 6.15 11.89 -11.57
C SER A 73 6.13 13.42 -11.60
N LYS A 74 5.61 14.06 -10.55
CA LYS A 74 5.56 15.53 -10.40
C LYS A 74 6.74 16.10 -9.60
N GLY A 75 7.65 15.26 -9.11
CA GLY A 75 8.76 15.65 -8.25
C GLY A 75 8.36 15.88 -6.79
N GLU A 76 7.16 15.45 -6.38
CA GLU A 76 6.73 15.53 -4.98
C GLU A 76 7.37 14.36 -4.21
N LYS A 77 8.04 14.67 -3.09
CA LYS A 77 8.66 13.65 -2.24
C LYS A 77 7.60 12.82 -1.53
N LEU A 78 7.62 11.52 -1.78
CA LEU A 78 6.68 10.56 -1.23
C LEU A 78 7.13 9.99 0.11
N ALA A 79 8.43 9.67 0.22
CA ALA A 79 8.99 9.07 1.43
C ALA A 79 10.53 9.12 1.45
N PHE A 80 11.09 8.94 2.65
CA PHE A 80 12.52 8.85 2.92
C PHE A 80 12.86 7.42 3.36
N CYS A 81 14.04 6.93 2.96
CA CYS A 81 14.49 5.60 3.37
C CYS A 81 14.80 5.51 4.86
N PHE A 82 15.27 6.63 5.41
CA PHE A 82 15.69 6.75 6.79
C PHE A 82 14.64 7.57 7.54
N SER A 83 14.50 7.32 8.83
CA SER A 83 13.53 7.95 9.74
C SER A 83 13.82 9.43 10.04
N GLY A 84 14.53 10.13 9.16
CA GLY A 84 14.85 11.54 9.25
C GLY A 84 14.44 12.26 7.97
N ASP A 85 14.15 13.56 8.11
CA ASP A 85 13.82 14.47 7.02
C ASP A 85 14.72 14.31 5.78
N ALA A 86 14.22 14.76 4.63
CA ALA A 86 14.88 14.82 3.33
C ALA A 86 16.28 15.42 3.32
N THR A 87 16.62 16.17 4.36
CA THR A 87 17.86 16.93 4.50
C THR A 87 18.90 16.19 5.34
N SER A 88 18.54 15.14 6.08
CA SER A 88 19.48 14.42 6.93
C SER A 88 20.14 13.24 6.20
N TYR A 89 21.47 13.22 6.29
CA TYR A 89 22.25 12.06 5.90
C TYR A 89 22.31 11.10 7.09
N ASN A 90 22.17 9.80 6.82
CA ASN A 90 22.16 8.76 7.84
C ASN A 90 23.34 7.83 7.65
N ASP A 91 23.79 7.17 8.72
CA ASP A 91 24.88 6.20 8.63
C ASP A 91 24.45 5.01 7.76
N CYS A 92 25.14 4.85 6.62
CA CYS A 92 24.87 3.79 5.66
C CYS A 92 25.96 2.71 5.67
N SER A 93 26.84 2.73 6.67
CA SER A 93 27.83 1.68 6.88
C SER A 93 27.25 0.45 7.56
N VAL A 94 26.13 0.60 8.26
CA VAL A 94 25.39 -0.51 8.86
C VAL A 94 24.58 -1.22 7.78
N PRO A 95 24.73 -2.55 7.61
CA PRO A 95 24.00 -3.31 6.61
C PRO A 95 22.60 -3.67 7.08
N GLU A 96 21.69 -2.69 7.03
CA GLU A 96 20.28 -2.89 7.38
C GLU A 96 19.37 -2.60 6.17
N PRO A 97 18.33 -3.43 5.96
CA PRO A 97 17.33 -3.16 4.94
C PRO A 97 16.31 -2.14 5.45
N TYR A 98 16.10 -1.09 4.66
CA TYR A 98 15.05 -0.11 4.87
C TYR A 98 13.89 -0.38 3.93
N SER A 99 12.68 -0.50 4.46
CA SER A 99 11.47 -0.73 3.67
C SER A 99 10.62 0.53 3.66
N ILE A 100 10.39 1.05 2.47
CA ILE A 100 9.45 2.14 2.21
C ILE A 100 8.20 1.52 1.58
N THR A 101 7.05 1.81 2.16
CA THR A 101 5.75 1.37 1.65
C THR A 101 4.99 2.58 1.14
N PHE A 102 4.58 2.55 -0.13
CA PHE A 102 3.78 3.60 -0.72
C PHE A 102 2.31 3.24 -0.60
N LEU A 103 1.58 4.01 0.20
CA LEU A 103 0.13 3.98 0.24
C LEU A 103 -0.38 4.81 -0.95
N ASP A 104 -1.19 4.15 -1.77
CA ASP A 104 -1.80 4.57 -3.02
C ASP A 104 -1.95 6.08 -3.27
N THR A 105 -1.44 6.55 -4.41
CA THR A 105 -1.99 7.72 -5.10
C THR A 105 -2.14 7.39 -6.58
N LYS A 106 -3.11 6.51 -6.90
CA LYS A 106 -3.38 5.92 -8.21
C LYS A 106 -2.28 4.93 -8.60
N SER A 107 -2.63 3.64 -8.62
CA SER A 107 -1.88 2.48 -9.17
C SER A 107 -1.18 2.65 -10.55
N THR A 108 -1.16 3.83 -11.16
CA THR A 108 -0.54 4.12 -12.46
C THR A 108 0.57 5.16 -12.41
N ASP A 109 0.69 5.96 -11.34
CA ASP A 109 1.72 7.00 -11.29
C ASP A 109 3.08 6.38 -10.96
N PRO A 110 4.08 6.43 -11.86
CA PRO A 110 5.39 5.89 -11.55
C PRO A 110 6.09 6.71 -10.47
N TYR A 111 6.93 6.03 -9.70
CA TYR A 111 7.83 6.69 -8.76
C TYR A 111 9.29 6.62 -9.24
N PHE A 112 10.10 7.52 -8.69
CA PHE A 112 11.54 7.59 -8.87
C PHE A 112 12.21 7.42 -7.51
N VAL A 113 13.32 6.69 -7.48
CA VAL A 113 14.15 6.49 -6.28
C VAL A 113 15.46 7.20 -6.48
N HIS A 114 15.85 7.98 -5.49
CA HIS A 114 17.05 8.80 -5.50
C HIS A 114 17.96 8.37 -4.36
N ALA A 115 19.27 8.37 -4.60
CA ALA A 115 20.27 8.09 -3.59
C ALA A 115 21.48 9.01 -3.74
N GLN A 116 21.89 9.63 -2.64
CA GLN A 116 23.06 10.50 -2.58
C GLN A 116 23.96 10.10 -1.40
N VAL A 117 25.26 10.23 -1.59
CA VAL A 117 26.25 9.93 -0.56
C VAL A 117 26.88 11.23 -0.08
N PHE A 118 26.96 11.41 1.23
CA PHE A 118 27.51 12.62 1.83
C PHE A 118 28.94 12.84 1.36
N LEU A 119 29.25 14.09 0.98
CA LEU A 119 30.56 14.51 0.45
C LEU A 119 31.01 13.74 -0.81
N SER A 120 30.08 13.08 -1.52
CA SER A 120 30.39 12.58 -2.85
C SER A 120 30.39 13.73 -3.85
N LEU A 121 31.43 13.78 -4.68
CA LEU A 121 31.50 14.70 -5.83
C LEU A 121 30.66 14.23 -7.01
N ARG A 122 29.93 13.13 -6.86
CA ARG A 122 29.05 12.59 -7.90
C ARG A 122 27.64 13.07 -7.68
N ASP A 123 26.94 13.29 -8.79
CA ASP A 123 25.52 13.60 -8.76
C ASP A 123 24.71 12.48 -8.07
N PRO A 124 23.56 12.84 -7.46
CA PRO A 124 22.61 11.86 -6.96
C PRO A 124 22.27 10.81 -8.03
N LYS A 125 22.19 9.56 -7.61
CA LYS A 125 21.77 8.47 -8.48
C LYS A 125 20.26 8.40 -8.49
N ASN A 126 19.69 8.58 -9.67
CA ASN A 126 18.25 8.57 -9.88
C ASN A 126 17.84 7.30 -10.63
N ARG A 127 16.76 6.64 -10.19
CA ARG A 127 16.22 5.41 -10.78
C ARG A 127 14.72 5.54 -10.97
N GLY A 128 14.26 5.26 -12.17
CA GLY A 128 12.86 5.25 -12.53
C GLY A 128 12.67 5.64 -13.99
N PRO A 129 11.41 5.74 -14.46
CA PRO A 129 10.18 5.49 -13.71
C PRO A 129 10.00 4.03 -13.24
N ILE A 130 9.32 3.81 -12.11
CA ILE A 130 9.06 2.48 -11.52
C ILE A 130 7.57 2.34 -11.16
N GLN A 131 6.98 1.18 -11.46
CA GLN A 131 5.56 0.87 -11.21
C GLN A 131 5.37 -0.53 -10.59
N SER A 132 6.39 -1.01 -9.89
CA SER A 132 6.37 -2.31 -9.21
C SER A 132 7.12 -2.22 -7.91
N ASP A 133 7.00 -3.26 -7.08
CA ASP A 133 7.93 -3.46 -5.98
C ASP A 133 9.36 -3.51 -6.51
N THR A 134 10.28 -2.86 -5.82
CA THR A 134 11.70 -2.90 -6.18
C THR A 134 12.59 -3.03 -4.97
N CYS A 135 13.73 -3.68 -5.20
CA CYS A 135 14.78 -3.79 -4.22
C CYS A 135 16.06 -3.18 -4.77
N TRP A 136 16.68 -2.28 -4.01
CA TRP A 136 17.90 -1.59 -4.38
C TRP A 136 18.99 -1.81 -3.35
N LYS A 137 20.23 -1.71 -3.80
CA LYS A 137 21.42 -1.72 -2.96
C LYS A 137 22.25 -0.48 -3.19
N ILE A 138 22.47 0.29 -2.14
CA ILE A 138 23.46 1.36 -2.09
C ILE A 138 24.74 0.77 -1.52
N SER A 139 25.87 0.89 -2.24
CA SER A 139 27.14 0.31 -1.79
C SER A 139 28.36 1.12 -2.24
N GLY A 140 29.51 0.81 -1.65
CA GLY A 140 30.79 1.39 -2.02
C GLY A 140 31.26 2.43 -1.00
N ASN A 141 31.67 3.61 -1.48
CA ASN A 141 32.20 4.68 -0.64
C ASN A 141 31.94 6.06 -1.25
N ARG A 142 32.32 7.12 -0.53
CA ARG A 142 32.15 8.52 -0.96
C ARG A 142 32.68 8.81 -2.37
N LYS A 143 33.79 8.18 -2.80
CA LYS A 143 34.41 8.39 -4.12
C LYS A 143 33.78 7.56 -5.23
N LYS A 144 33.33 6.35 -4.91
CA LYS A 144 32.78 5.38 -5.86
C LYS A 144 31.47 4.77 -5.35
N PRO A 145 30.40 5.57 -5.20
CA PRO A 145 29.10 5.04 -4.80
C PRO A 145 28.46 4.23 -5.94
N SER A 146 27.80 3.14 -5.57
CA SER A 146 27.02 2.28 -6.45
C SER A 146 25.56 2.23 -6.01
N PHE A 147 24.66 2.14 -6.98
CA PHE A 147 23.23 2.00 -6.74
C PHE A 147 22.66 1.00 -7.74
N THR A 148 22.40 -0.22 -7.25
CA THR A 148 22.15 -1.40 -8.09
C THR A 148 20.78 -1.99 -7.77
N LYS A 149 20.02 -2.34 -8.81
CA LYS A 149 18.75 -3.07 -8.66
C LYS A 149 19.06 -4.52 -8.30
N LEU A 150 18.36 -5.06 -7.30
CA LEU A 150 18.51 -6.46 -6.89
C LEU A 150 17.41 -7.36 -7.47
N ILE A 151 16.20 -6.82 -7.65
CA ILE A 151 15.01 -7.51 -8.16
C ILE A 151 14.18 -6.51 -8.94
#